data_AF-A0A355BFS6-F1
#
_entry.id   AF-A0A355BFS6-F1
#
_cell.length_a   1.000
_cell.length_b   1.000
_cell.length_c   1.000
_cell.angle_alpha   90.00
_cell.angle_beta   90.00
_cell.angle_gamma   90.00
#
_symmetry.space_group_name_H-M   'P 1'
#
loop_
_entity.id
_entity.type
_entity.pdbx_description
1 polymer ?
#
loop_
_entity_poly.entity_id
_entity_poly.type
_entity_poly.pdbx_seq_one_letter_code
_entity_poly.pdbx_strand_id
1 'polypeptide(L)'
;EVESLEQLQEALDGRADIIMLDNMPVEMMKEAVKLAHGKAILEASGGINEENIVEVAKTGVDYISIGAITHSVKSLDISLDIELEQPSA
;
A
#
# COMPACT_ATOMS: atom_id res chain seq x y z
N GLU A 1 1.44 -9.95 -10.12
CA GLU A 1 2.56 -9.29 -9.43
C GLU A 1 3.84 -9.51 -10.21
N VAL A 2 4.81 -8.64 -10.01
CA VAL A 2 6.12 -8.67 -10.67
C VAL A 2 7.19 -8.25 -9.67
N GLU A 3 8.36 -8.86 -9.78
CA GLU A 3 9.55 -8.60 -8.94
C GLU A 3 10.68 -7.95 -9.74
N SER A 4 10.57 -7.88 -11.08
CA SER A 4 11.56 -7.24 -11.96
C SER A 4 10.94 -6.39 -13.08
N LEU A 5 11.75 -5.54 -13.70
CA LEU A 5 11.32 -4.71 -14.84
C LEU A 5 11.05 -5.53 -16.11
N GLU A 6 11.71 -6.67 -16.28
CA GLU A 6 11.43 -7.61 -17.37
C GLU A 6 10.03 -8.21 -17.22
N GLN A 7 9.68 -8.68 -16.02
CA GLN A 7 8.34 -9.19 -15.74
C GLN A 7 7.26 -8.11 -15.88
N LEU A 8 7.58 -6.86 -15.48
CA LEU A 8 6.72 -5.71 -15.73
C LEU A 8 6.45 -5.54 -17.24
N GLN A 9 7.48 -5.63 -18.07
CA GLN A 9 7.33 -5.52 -19.52
C GLN A 9 6.43 -6.63 -20.08
N GLU A 10 6.62 -7.87 -19.64
CA GLU A 10 5.77 -9.01 -20.01
C GLU A 10 4.30 -8.77 -19.60
N ALA A 11 4.07 -8.25 -18.39
CA ALA A 11 2.72 -7.95 -17.90
C ALA A 11 2.05 -6.80 -18.68
N LEU A 12 2.82 -5.78 -19.06
CA LEU A 12 2.35 -4.68 -19.92
C LEU A 12 2.00 -5.17 -21.32
N ASP A 13 2.82 -6.05 -21.90
CA ASP A 13 2.56 -6.64 -23.22
C ASP A 13 1.33 -7.57 -23.18
N GLY A 14 1.13 -8.24 -22.04
CA GLY A 14 -0.07 -9.01 -21.71
C GLY A 14 -1.31 -8.16 -21.42
N ARG A 15 -1.18 -6.82 -21.36
CA ARG A 15 -2.27 -5.86 -21.08
C ARG A 15 -2.97 -6.10 -19.75
N ALA A 16 -2.20 -6.40 -18.71
CA ALA A 16 -2.74 -6.43 -17.35
C ALA A 16 -3.31 -5.06 -16.95
N ASP A 17 -4.51 -5.02 -16.39
CA ASP A 17 -5.15 -3.76 -15.95
C ASP A 17 -4.43 -3.15 -14.74
N ILE A 18 -4.00 -4.01 -13.80
CA ILE A 18 -3.29 -3.64 -12.57
C ILE A 18 -2.06 -4.53 -12.45
N ILE A 19 -0.91 -3.92 -12.17
CA ILE A 19 0.36 -4.62 -11.96
C ILE A 19 0.92 -4.24 -10.60
N MET A 20 1.05 -5.24 -9.73
CA MET A 20 1.66 -5.08 -8.40
C MET A 20 3.18 -5.25 -8.49
N LEU A 21 3.91 -4.23 -8.03
CA LEU A 21 5.36 -4.21 -7.85
C LEU A 21 5.67 -4.77 -6.46
N ASP A 22 6.14 -6.02 -6.39
CA ASP A 22 6.39 -6.71 -5.12
C ASP A 22 7.83 -6.49 -4.62
N ASN A 23 7.97 -5.93 -3.42
CA ASN A 23 9.24 -5.69 -2.72
C ASN A 23 10.35 -5.00 -3.56
N MET A 24 9.96 -4.23 -4.58
CA MET A 24 10.92 -3.51 -5.42
C MET A 24 11.56 -2.35 -4.66
N PRO A 25 12.84 -2.02 -4.89
CA PRO A 25 13.44 -0.80 -4.35
C PRO A 25 12.84 0.45 -5.02
N VAL A 26 12.81 1.57 -4.29
CA VAL A 26 12.23 2.85 -4.74
C VAL A 26 12.73 3.30 -6.12
N GLU A 27 14.02 3.12 -6.41
CA GLU A 27 14.59 3.49 -7.72
C GLU A 27 14.02 2.64 -8.86
N MET A 28 13.81 1.34 -8.62
CA MET A 28 13.18 0.44 -9.59
C MET A 28 11.70 0.77 -9.76
N MET A 29 10.99 1.15 -8.70
CA MET A 29 9.61 1.60 -8.81
C MET A 29 9.49 2.87 -9.67
N LYS A 30 10.41 3.83 -9.55
CA LYS A 30 10.45 5.02 -10.43
C LYS A 30 10.66 4.64 -11.90
N GLU A 31 11.50 3.66 -12.17
CA GLU A 31 11.71 3.12 -13.52
C GLU A 31 10.46 2.38 -14.02
N ALA A 32 9.81 1.60 -13.16
CA ALA A 32 8.56 0.92 -13.47
C ALA A 32 7.43 1.90 -13.84
N VAL A 33 7.25 2.96 -13.06
CA VAL A 33 6.27 4.04 -13.33
C VAL A 33 6.56 4.70 -14.68
N LYS A 34 7.85 4.96 -14.98
CA LYS A 34 8.24 5.45 -16.30
C LYS A 34 7.84 4.43 -17.37
N LEU A 35 8.30 3.19 -17.29
CA LEU A 35 8.05 2.15 -18.30
C LEU A 35 6.55 1.90 -18.57
N ALA A 36 5.73 1.87 -17.52
CA ALA A 36 4.30 1.66 -17.63
C ALA A 36 3.63 2.77 -18.43
N HIS A 37 4.08 4.04 -18.31
CA HIS A 37 3.56 5.19 -19.06
C HIS A 37 2.01 5.26 -19.07
N GLY A 38 1.36 4.88 -17.96
CA GLY A 38 -0.11 4.87 -17.83
C GLY A 38 -0.83 3.76 -18.61
N LYS A 39 -0.13 2.75 -19.13
CA LYS A 39 -0.73 1.59 -19.81
C LYS A 39 -1.41 0.60 -18.86
N ALA A 40 -1.04 0.64 -17.58
CA ALA A 40 -1.60 -0.15 -16.49
C ALA A 40 -1.54 0.67 -15.20
N ILE A 41 -2.43 0.35 -14.26
CA ILE A 41 -2.38 0.86 -12.89
C ILE A 41 -1.23 0.16 -12.17
N LEU A 42 -0.38 0.91 -11.47
CA LEU A 42 0.69 0.35 -10.67
C LEU A 42 0.37 0.39 -9.19
N GLU A 43 0.57 -0.75 -8.54
CA GLU A 43 0.42 -0.92 -7.09
C GLU A 43 1.77 -1.29 -6.48
N ALA A 44 2.24 -0.58 -5.45
CA ALA A 44 3.42 -0.98 -4.69
C ALA A 44 3.02 -1.82 -3.46
N SER A 45 3.71 -2.94 -3.24
CA SER A 45 3.49 -3.83 -2.10
C SER A 45 4.82 -4.33 -1.51
N GLY A 46 4.77 -4.77 -0.25
CA GLY A 46 5.89 -5.42 0.43
C GLY A 46 6.78 -4.48 1.25
N GLY A 47 6.95 -4.78 2.54
CA GLY A 47 7.87 -4.06 3.43
C GLY A 47 7.55 -2.58 3.70
N ILE A 48 6.36 -2.11 3.34
CA ILE A 48 5.97 -0.69 3.46
C ILE A 48 5.51 -0.36 4.89
N ASN A 49 6.00 0.74 5.44
CA ASN A 49 5.76 1.21 6.80
C ASN A 49 5.76 2.76 6.87
N GLU A 50 5.54 3.32 8.06
CA GLU A 50 5.46 4.78 8.27
C GLU A 50 6.73 5.54 7.84
N GLU A 51 7.90 4.89 7.89
CA GLU A 51 9.19 5.52 7.57
C GLU A 51 9.41 5.65 6.06
N ASN A 52 8.89 4.71 5.26
CA ASN A 52 9.17 4.64 3.83
C ASN A 52 7.97 4.96 2.92
N ILE A 53 6.74 4.97 3.44
CA ILE A 53 5.51 5.14 2.64
C ILE A 53 5.52 6.42 1.79
N VAL A 54 6.08 7.51 2.31
CA VAL A 54 6.15 8.79 1.61
C VAL A 54 7.09 8.71 0.40
N GLU A 55 8.23 8.02 0.54
CA GLU A 55 9.17 7.84 -0.57
C GLU A 55 8.60 6.92 -1.65
N VAL A 56 7.88 5.86 -1.25
CA VAL A 56 7.13 4.99 -2.18
C VAL A 56 6.06 5.80 -2.92
N ALA A 57 5.26 6.61 -2.23
CA ALA A 57 4.23 7.44 -2.86
C ALA A 57 4.82 8.44 -3.88
N LYS A 58 6.00 8.99 -3.61
CA LYS A 58 6.70 9.90 -4.53
C LYS A 58 7.22 9.22 -5.81
N THR A 59 7.24 7.88 -5.89
CA THR A 59 7.63 7.16 -7.11
C THR A 59 6.63 7.41 -8.26
N GLY A 60 5.37 7.71 -7.93
CA GLY A 60 4.29 7.89 -8.89
C GLY A 60 3.43 6.65 -9.12
N VAL A 61 3.53 5.62 -8.27
CA VAL A 61 2.56 4.51 -8.25
C VAL A 61 1.16 5.01 -7.89
N ASP A 62 0.13 4.36 -8.43
CA ASP A 62 -1.27 4.74 -8.23
C ASP A 62 -1.81 4.29 -6.87
N TYR A 63 -1.39 3.10 -6.43
CA TYR A 63 -1.81 2.50 -5.16
C TYR A 63 -0.63 1.97 -4.35
N ILE A 64 -0.83 1.92 -3.03
CA ILE A 64 0.09 1.30 -2.09
C ILE A 64 -0.72 0.37 -1.19
N SER A 65 -0.40 -0.91 -1.20
CA SER A 65 -1.00 -1.91 -0.31
C SER A 65 -0.15 -2.14 0.93
N ILE A 66 -0.79 -2.09 2.10
CA ILE A 66 -0.11 -2.19 3.40
C ILE A 66 -0.86 -3.20 4.28
N GLY A 67 -0.32 -4.43 4.37
CA GLY A 67 -0.90 -5.48 5.21
C GLY A 67 -0.90 -5.16 6.71
N ALA A 68 0.06 -4.34 7.17
CA ALA A 68 0.20 -3.98 8.58
C ALA A 68 -1.04 -3.28 9.16
N ILE A 69 -1.85 -2.62 8.31
CA ILE A 69 -3.08 -1.92 8.70
C ILE A 69 -4.16 -2.90 9.20
N THR A 70 -4.07 -4.19 8.88
CA THR A 70 -5.08 -5.18 9.31
C THR A 70 -4.53 -6.21 10.28
N HIS A 71 -3.29 -6.67 10.11
CA HIS A 71 -2.73 -7.73 10.97
C HIS A 71 -1.94 -7.21 12.19
N SER A 72 -1.52 -5.95 12.21
CA SER A 72 -0.63 -5.38 13.24
C SER A 72 -1.16 -4.05 13.81
N VAL A 73 -2.47 -3.96 14.02
CA VAL A 73 -3.09 -2.73 14.55
C VAL A 73 -2.85 -2.55 16.03
N LYS A 74 -2.56 -1.30 16.44
CA LYS A 74 -2.66 -0.89 17.82
C LYS A 74 -4.11 -0.53 18.12
N SER A 75 -4.77 -1.29 19.00
CA SER A 75 -6.14 -1.00 19.42
C SER A 75 -6.23 0.38 20.07
N LEU A 76 -7.30 1.12 19.74
CA LEU A 76 -7.63 2.35 20.45
C LEU A 76 -8.05 2.00 21.89
N ASP A 77 -7.50 2.74 22.86
CA ASP A 77 -7.90 2.61 24.25
C ASP A 77 -9.22 3.37 24.47
N ILE A 78 -10.27 2.66 24.85
CA ILE A 78 -11.63 3.20 24.99
C ILE A 78 -12.18 2.78 26.34
N SER A 79 -12.61 3.75 27.15
CA SER A 79 -13.33 3.53 28.42
C SER A 79 -14.73 4.14 28.36
N LEU A 80 -15.65 3.58 29.15
CA LEU A 80 -17.01 4.07 29.32
C LEU A 80 -17.25 4.35 30.81
N ASP A 81 -17.40 5.62 31.16
CA ASP A 81 -17.76 6.04 32.51
C ASP A 81 -19.28 6.31 32.57
N ILE A 82 -19.97 5.65 33.51
CA ILE A 82 -21.41 5.77 33.71
C ILE A 82 -21.68 6.25 35.13
N GLU A 83 -22.41 7.35 35.26
CA GLU A 83 -23.03 7.77 36.52
C GLU A 83 -24.45 7.20 36.61
N LEU A 84 -24.70 6.32 37.59
CA LEU A 84 -26.03 5.81 37.85
C LEU A 84 -26.74 6.73 38.85
N GLU A 85 -27.80 7.39 38.43
CA GLU A 85 -28.70 8.08 39.36
C GLU A 85 -29.39 7.04 40.26
N GLN A 86 -29.26 7.21 41.59
CA GLN A 86 -29.98 6.40 42.56
C GLN A 86 -31.47 6.76 42.51
N PRO A 87 -32.39 5.77 42.43
CA PRO A 87 -33.82 6.08 42.45
C PRO A 87 -34.20 6.75 43.77
N SER A 88 -35.02 7.81 43.70
CA SER A 88 -35.56 8.48 44.87
C SER A 88 -36.44 7.51 45.67
N ALA A 89 -36.06 7.28 46.93
CA ALA A 89 -36.80 6.44 47.89
C ALA A 89 -38.20 6.97 48.21
#